data_AF-A0A7C4ISK6-F1
#
_entry.id   AF-A0A7C4ISK6-F1
#
_cell.length_a   1.000
_cell.length_b   1.000
_cell.length_c   1.000
_cell.angle_alpha   90.00
_cell.angle_beta   90.00
_cell.angle_gamma   90.00
#
_symmetry.space_group_name_H-M   'P 1'
#
loop_
_entity.id
_entity.type
_entity.pdbx_description
1 polymer ?
#
loop_
_entity_poly.entity_id
_entity_poly.type
_entity_poly.pdbx_seq_one_letter_code
_entity_poly.pdbx_strand_id
1 'polypeptide(L)' 'PYGVMDMCGNAAEWVEGSPGPGSGIVKGGCWMTQTPMNLRPAARNMSCFAVNQAMFIGFRCAKDVK' A
#
# COMPACT_ATOMS: atom_id res chain seq x y z
N PRO A 1 -2.64 11.46 16.84
CA PRO A 1 -1.94 10.99 15.62
C PRO A 1 -0.61 10.31 15.97
N TYR A 2 -0.28 9.15 15.39
CA TYR A 2 0.86 8.30 15.78
C TYR A 2 2.24 8.74 15.23
N GLY A 3 2.35 9.93 14.63
CA GLY A 3 3.62 10.41 14.06
C GLY A 3 4.09 9.64 12.81
N VAL A 4 3.20 8.88 12.17
CA VAL A 4 3.53 8.09 10.98
C VAL A 4 3.39 8.95 9.73
N MET A 5 4.46 9.06 8.96
CA MET A 5 4.57 9.87 7.74
C MET A 5 4.31 9.04 6.49
N ASP A 6 3.86 9.70 5.41
CA ASP A 6 3.64 9.12 4.08
C ASP A 6 2.67 7.92 4.05
N MET A 7 1.66 7.91 4.92
CA MET A 7 0.60 6.90 4.88
C MET A 7 -0.37 7.10 3.68
N CYS A 8 -0.26 8.23 2.97
CA CYS A 8 -1.11 8.62 1.85
C CYS A 8 -0.24 9.32 0.79
N GLY A 9 0.10 8.63 -0.30
CA GLY A 9 0.98 9.12 -1.36
C GLY A 9 2.42 8.63 -1.23
N ASN A 10 3.35 9.29 -1.92
CA ASN A 10 4.75 8.87 -2.08
C ASN A 10 4.86 7.50 -2.81
N ALA A 11 4.77 6.40 -2.09
CA ALA A 11 4.81 5.04 -2.63
C ALA A 11 3.63 4.22 -2.11
N ALA A 12 3.06 3.39 -2.97
CA ALA A 12 2.07 2.41 -2.53
C ALA A 12 2.81 1.30 -1.79
N GLU A 13 2.32 0.89 -0.63
CA GLU A 13 3.06 -0.02 0.25
C GLU A 13 2.46 -1.41 0.23
N TRP A 14 3.30 -2.41 -0.03
CA TRP A 14 2.96 -3.81 0.17
C TRP A 14 2.52 -4.07 1.61
N VAL A 15 1.47 -4.88 1.75
CA VAL A 15 1.04 -5.43 3.03
C VAL A 15 0.91 -6.94 2.94
N GLU A 16 1.02 -7.60 4.09
CA GLU A 16 0.77 -9.04 4.19
C GLU A 16 -0.69 -9.37 3.84
N GLY A 17 -0.92 -10.54 3.22
CA GLY A 17 -2.22 -10.98 2.72
C GLY A 17 -2.41 -10.82 1.20
N SER A 18 -3.59 -11.22 0.72
CA SER A 18 -3.90 -11.29 -0.71
C SER A 18 -5.42 -11.23 -0.94
N PRO A 19 -5.90 -10.58 -2.02
CA PRO A 19 -7.31 -10.66 -2.43
C PRO A 19 -7.64 -11.92 -3.26
N GLY A 20 -6.63 -12.72 -3.65
CA GLY A 20 -6.81 -13.94 -4.44
C GLY A 20 -5.50 -14.48 -5.04
N PRO A 21 -5.49 -15.71 -5.58
CA PRO A 21 -4.27 -16.35 -6.08
C PRO A 21 -3.49 -15.46 -7.07
N GLY A 22 -2.18 -15.33 -6.86
CA GLY A 22 -1.28 -14.56 -7.75
C GLY A 22 -1.37 -13.03 -7.60
N SER A 23 -2.17 -12.52 -6.67
CA SER A 23 -2.32 -11.08 -6.41
C SER A 23 -1.84 -10.71 -5.01
N GLY A 24 -1.37 -9.47 -4.84
CA GLY A 24 -1.04 -8.89 -3.55
C GLY A 24 -1.79 -7.58 -3.32
N ILE A 25 -1.85 -7.16 -2.05
CA ILE A 25 -2.52 -5.92 -1.64
C ILE A 25 -1.47 -4.82 -1.49
N VAL A 26 -1.76 -3.62 -2.02
CA VAL A 26 -0.97 -2.41 -1.75
C VAL A 26 -1.84 -1.32 -1.15
N LYS A 27 -1.26 -0.45 -0.33
CA LYS A 27 -1.97 0.57 0.46
C LYS A 27 -1.34 1.96 0.29
N GLY A 28 -2.08 2.99 0.69
CA GLY A 28 -1.57 4.37 0.76
C GLY A 28 -1.52 5.13 -0.56
N GLY A 29 -1.48 4.44 -1.70
CA GLY A 29 -1.32 5.09 -3.01
C GLY A 29 0.10 5.62 -3.20
N CYS A 30 0.37 6.21 -4.36
CA CYS A 30 1.68 6.74 -4.75
C CYS A 30 1.55 8.11 -5.44
N TRP A 31 2.68 8.70 -5.84
CA TRP A 31 2.74 9.97 -6.59
C TRP A 31 1.93 9.99 -7.90
N MET A 32 1.56 8.84 -8.46
CA MET A 32 0.67 8.74 -9.63
C MET A 32 -0.81 8.56 -9.28
N THR A 33 -1.18 8.48 -8.00
CA THR A 33 -2.56 8.22 -7.60
C THR A 33 -3.42 9.45 -7.86
N GLN A 34 -4.28 9.36 -8.88
CA GLN A 34 -5.16 10.46 -9.26
C GLN A 34 -6.49 10.46 -8.50
N THR A 35 -6.98 9.28 -8.08
CA THR A 35 -8.27 9.17 -7.40
C THR A 35 -8.10 9.30 -5.89
N PRO A 36 -8.64 10.35 -5.23
CA PRO A 36 -8.48 10.56 -3.79
C PRO A 36 -9.10 9.42 -2.95
N MET A 37 -10.06 8.69 -3.51
CA MET A 37 -10.65 7.50 -2.87
C MET A 37 -9.61 6.44 -2.50
N ASN A 38 -8.52 6.34 -3.26
CA ASN A 38 -7.45 5.37 -3.05
C ASN A 38 -6.44 5.83 -1.98
N LEU A 39 -6.45 7.12 -1.62
CA LEU A 39 -5.61 7.68 -0.55
C LEU A 39 -6.25 7.52 0.83
N ARG A 40 -7.50 7.07 0.92
CA ARG A 40 -8.14 6.82 2.22
C ARG A 40 -7.50 5.62 2.91
N PRO A 41 -7.21 5.67 4.22
CA PRO A 41 -6.64 4.53 4.94
C PRO A 41 -7.45 3.23 4.78
N ALA A 42 -8.78 3.35 4.68
CA ALA A 42 -9.71 2.24 4.50
C ALA A 42 -9.93 1.78 3.04
N ALA A 43 -9.22 2.34 2.05
CA ALA A 43 -9.38 1.95 0.64
C ALA A 43 -9.02 0.46 0.44
N ARG A 44 -9.85 -0.32 -0.27
CA ARG A 44 -9.67 -1.78 -0.47
C ARG A 44 -9.43 -2.18 -1.94
N ASN A 45 -9.54 -1.22 -2.84
CA ASN A 45 -9.50 -1.40 -4.29
C ASN A 45 -8.09 -1.23 -4.88
N MET A 46 -7.05 -1.52 -4.08
CA MET A 46 -5.66 -1.43 -4.50
C MET A 46 -4.98 -2.79 -4.36
N SER A 47 -4.78 -3.43 -5.50
CA SER A 47 -4.07 -4.69 -5.64
C SER A 47 -3.34 -4.73 -6.97
N CYS A 48 -2.37 -5.62 -7.09
CA CYS A 48 -1.67 -5.90 -8.35
C CYS A 48 -1.12 -7.33 -8.33
N PHE A 49 -0.44 -7.74 -9.39
CA PHE A 49 0.23 -9.04 -9.43
C PHE A 49 1.24 -9.16 -8.28
N ALA A 50 1.27 -10.30 -7.59
CA ALA A 50 2.13 -10.52 -6.43
C ALA A 50 3.63 -10.38 -6.72
N VAL A 51 4.02 -10.47 -8.00
CA VAL A 51 5.40 -10.32 -8.48
C VAL A 51 5.70 -8.90 -9.00
N ASN A 52 4.80 -7.94 -8.80
CA ASN A 52 4.98 -6.59 -9.33
C ASN A 52 6.11 -5.85 -8.61
N GLN A 53 6.99 -5.21 -9.39
CA GLN A 53 8.15 -4.45 -8.93
C GLN A 53 8.15 -3.02 -9.48
N ALA A 54 6.97 -2.48 -9.78
CA ALA A 54 6.86 -1.15 -10.34
C ALA A 54 7.49 -0.10 -9.40
N MET A 55 8.14 0.91 -9.99
CA MET A 55 8.94 1.92 -9.28
C MET A 55 8.19 2.73 -8.20
N PHE A 56 6.87 2.70 -8.21
CA PHE A 56 6.01 3.42 -7.27
C PHE A 56 5.51 2.55 -6.12
N ILE A 57 5.96 1.29 -6.05
CA ILE A 57 5.59 0.33 -5.00
C ILE A 57 6.78 0.15 -4.06
N GLY A 58 6.56 0.41 -2.78
CA GLY A 58 7.49 0.19 -1.68
C GLY A 58 6.90 -0.73 -0.62
N PHE A 59 7.44 -0.64 0.59
CA PHE A 59 6.94 -1.36 1.76
C PHE A 59 7.39 -0.65 3.04
N ARG A 60 6.76 -1.02 4.15
CA ARG A 60 7.14 -0.57 5.48
C ARG A 60 7.28 -1.77 6.40
N CYS A 61 8.38 -1.82 7.13
CA CYS A 61 8.59 -2.87 8.12
C CYS A 61 7.69 -2.62 9.34
N ALA A 62 7.05 -3.67 9.82
CA ALA A 62 6.40 -3.69 11.12
C ALA A 62 7.20 -4.58 12.08
N LYS A 63 7.09 -4.29 13.38
CA LYS A 63 7.72 -5.08 14.44
C LYS A 63 6.76 -5.17 15.61
N ASP A 64 6.59 -6.38 16.15
CA ASP A 64 5.78 -6.59 17.34
C ASP A 64 6.35 -5.84 18.54
N VAL A 65 5.45 -5.26 19.33
CA VAL A 65 5.76 -4.71 20.64
C VAL A 65 5.66 -5.86 21.64
N LYS A 66 6.71 -6.05 22.44
CA LYS A 66 6.74 -7.07 23.50
C LYS A 66 5.80 -6.72 24.64
#